data_AF-A0A3Q7P6U3-F1
#
_entry.id   AF-A0A3Q7P6U3-F1
#
_cell.length_a   1.000
_cell.length_b   1.000
_cell.length_c   1.000
_cell.angle_alpha   90.00
_cell.angle_beta   90.00
_cell.angle_gamma   90.00
#
_symmetry.space_group_name_H-M   'P 1'
#
loop_
_entity.id
_entity.type
_entity.pdbx_description
1 polymer ?
#
loop_
_entity_poly.entity_id
_entity_poly.type
_entity_poly.pdbx_seq_one_letter_code
_entity_poly.pdbx_strand_id
1 'polypeptide(L)'
;MPLLLLLMAFLLPPGAGAGEIIGGQEARPHSHPYMAFLRIQSQQGLRACGGFLVRNDFVLTAAHCWGSNITVTLGAHNIRRQEQTQQRTRACRATRHPDYNPQTNRNDIMLLKLAKPMRRTSAVRPVALPRRRARPNANLCGQPKEEEVRLLGGLRGPPGV
;
A
#
# COMPACT_ATOMS: atom_id res chain seq x y z
N MET A 1 16.38 -36.24 -24.19
CA MET A 1 16.26 -35.73 -22.80
C MET A 1 16.62 -34.25 -22.59
N PRO A 2 17.17 -33.45 -23.53
CA PRO A 2 17.29 -31.99 -23.33
C PRO A 2 16.07 -31.21 -23.86
N LEU A 3 15.30 -31.79 -24.79
CA LEU A 3 14.11 -31.17 -25.37
C LEU A 3 12.94 -31.04 -24.37
N LEU A 4 12.88 -31.94 -23.38
CA LEU A 4 11.84 -31.93 -22.33
C LEU A 4 12.07 -30.81 -21.30
N LEU A 5 13.33 -30.42 -21.06
CA LEU A 5 13.69 -29.35 -20.13
C LEU A 5 13.37 -27.96 -20.70
N LEU A 6 13.49 -27.77 -22.02
CA LEU A 6 13.11 -26.53 -22.71
C LEU A 6 11.59 -26.27 -22.68
N LEU A 7 10.78 -27.34 -22.68
CA LEU A 7 9.31 -27.24 -22.62
C LEU A 7 8.80 -26.81 -21.22
N MET A 8 9.55 -27.13 -20.16
CA MET A 8 9.21 -26.73 -18.79
C MET A 8 9.55 -25.26 -18.49
N ALA A 9 10.46 -24.65 -19.25
CA ALA A 9 10.79 -23.23 -19.11
C ALA A 9 9.66 -22.30 -19.60
N PHE A 10 8.82 -22.76 -20.54
CA PHE A 10 7.65 -22.02 -21.03
C PHE A 10 6.41 -22.15 -20.14
N LEU A 11 6.44 -23.05 -19.16
CA LEU A 11 5.33 -23.27 -18.22
C LEU A 11 5.50 -22.50 -16.91
N LEU A 12 6.62 -21.81 -16.68
CA LEU A 12 6.73 -20.89 -15.56
C LEU A 12 5.97 -19.60 -15.90
N PRO A 13 4.86 -19.27 -15.21
CA PRO A 13 4.27 -17.96 -15.34
C PRO A 13 5.33 -16.91 -14.98
N PRO A 14 5.45 -15.81 -15.76
CA PRO A 14 6.35 -14.72 -15.41
C PRO A 14 6.05 -14.31 -13.97
N GLY A 15 7.08 -14.38 -13.13
CA GLY A 15 6.97 -14.35 -11.68
C GLY A 15 6.00 -13.27 -11.21
N ALA A 16 5.06 -13.68 -10.37
CA ALA A 16 4.21 -12.78 -9.62
C ALA A 16 5.11 -11.74 -8.93
N GLY A 17 5.05 -10.49 -9.38
CA GLY A 17 5.75 -9.41 -8.71
C GLY A 17 5.24 -9.33 -7.27
N ALA A 18 6.13 -9.22 -6.29
CA ALA A 18 5.82 -9.23 -4.85
C ALA A 18 4.95 -8.04 -4.34
N GLY A 19 4.22 -7.35 -5.22
CA GLY A 19 3.19 -6.38 -4.88
C GLY A 19 1.89 -6.59 -5.65
N GLU A 20 1.78 -7.64 -6.47
CA GLU A 20 0.50 -7.94 -7.09
C GLU A 20 -0.45 -8.55 -6.07
N ILE A 21 -1.67 -8.03 -6.07
CA ILE A 21 -2.84 -8.57 -5.39
C ILE A 21 -3.18 -9.91 -6.07
N ILE A 22 -2.96 -11.03 -5.36
CA ILE A 22 -3.11 -12.38 -5.91
C ILE A 22 -4.53 -12.88 -5.63
N GLY A 23 -5.30 -13.14 -6.69
CA GLY A 23 -6.67 -13.66 -6.57
C GLY A 23 -7.75 -12.60 -6.33
N GLY A 24 -7.37 -11.33 -6.20
CA GLY A 24 -8.31 -10.22 -6.05
C GLY A 24 -8.95 -9.74 -7.37
N GLN A 25 -10.00 -8.93 -7.22
CA GLN A 25 -10.66 -8.21 -8.30
C GLN A 25 -10.39 -6.70 -8.22
N GLU A 26 -10.56 -5.99 -9.33
CA GLU A 26 -10.47 -4.51 -9.30
C GLU A 26 -11.52 -3.92 -8.36
N ALA A 27 -11.10 -2.97 -7.53
CA ALA A 27 -12.02 -2.28 -6.65
C ALA A 27 -12.94 -1.31 -7.40
N ARG A 28 -14.18 -1.16 -6.95
CA ARG A 28 -15.06 -0.07 -7.37
C ARG A 28 -14.35 1.26 -7.15
N PRO A 29 -14.32 2.15 -8.16
CA PRO A 29 -13.64 3.43 -8.04
C PRO A 29 -14.03 4.17 -6.76
N HIS A 30 -13.01 4.46 -5.96
CA HIS A 30 -13.12 5.26 -4.73
C HIS A 30 -13.96 4.63 -3.60
N SER A 31 -14.24 3.32 -3.64
CA SER A 31 -14.94 2.60 -2.56
C SER A 31 -14.16 2.59 -1.24
N HIS A 32 -12.84 2.80 -1.30
CA HIS A 32 -11.92 2.81 -0.15
C HIS A 32 -11.23 4.18 0.00
N PRO A 33 -11.96 5.21 0.49
CA PRO A 33 -11.49 6.60 0.49
C PRO A 33 -10.33 6.91 1.46
N TYR A 34 -9.95 5.93 2.29
CA TYR A 34 -8.82 6.02 3.21
C TYR A 34 -7.50 5.49 2.62
N MET A 35 -7.55 4.83 1.46
CA MET A 35 -6.37 4.19 0.89
C MET A 35 -5.35 5.22 0.40
N ALA A 36 -4.12 5.06 0.86
CA ALA A 36 -3.00 5.89 0.50
C ALA A 36 -1.99 5.08 -0.32
N PHE A 37 -1.61 5.62 -1.47
CA PHE A 37 -0.45 5.17 -2.22
C PHE A 37 0.79 5.93 -1.77
N LEU A 38 1.83 5.20 -1.38
CA LEU A 38 3.09 5.76 -0.94
C LEU A 38 4.15 5.54 -2.01
N ARG A 39 4.71 6.62 -2.54
CA ARG A 39 5.92 6.58 -3.39
C ARG A 39 7.11 6.96 -2.53
N ILE A 40 8.00 6.01 -2.31
CA ILE A 40 9.11 6.09 -1.37
C ILE A 40 10.42 6.10 -2.16
N GLN A 41 11.25 7.10 -1.91
CA GLN A 41 12.62 7.15 -2.41
C GLN A 41 13.58 6.70 -1.30
N SER A 42 14.52 5.84 -1.65
CA SER A 42 15.56 5.32 -0.75
C SER A 42 16.86 5.09 -1.51
N GLN A 43 17.92 4.68 -0.80
CA GLN A 43 19.21 4.36 -1.42
C GLN A 43 19.09 3.20 -2.43
N GLN A 44 18.18 2.27 -2.19
CA GLN A 44 17.85 1.13 -3.06
C GLN A 44 16.93 1.53 -4.24
N GLY A 45 16.68 2.81 -4.43
CA GLY A 45 15.80 3.32 -5.48
C GLY A 45 14.37 3.61 -5.00
N LEU A 46 13.45 3.61 -5.97
CA LEU A 46 12.04 3.93 -5.81
C LEU A 46 11.24 2.67 -5.44
N ARG A 47 10.43 2.77 -4.39
CA ARG A 47 9.53 1.70 -3.92
C ARG A 47 8.11 2.24 -3.74
N ALA A 48 7.15 1.33 -3.81
CA ALA A 48 5.74 1.61 -3.55
C ALA A 48 5.28 0.86 -2.30
N CYS A 49 4.44 1.50 -1.50
CA CYS A 49 3.75 0.90 -0.37
C CYS A 49 2.30 1.36 -0.30
N GLY A 50 1.48 0.63 0.47
CA GLY A 50 0.15 1.06 0.88
C GLY A 50 0.18 1.82 2.21
N GLY A 51 -0.94 2.47 2.53
CA GLY A 51 -1.19 3.09 3.81
C GLY A 51 -2.65 3.48 3.98
N PHE A 52 -3.00 3.96 5.18
CA PHE A 52 -4.35 4.32 5.57
C PHE A 52 -4.38 5.72 6.15
N LEU A 53 -5.22 6.60 5.62
CA LEU A 53 -5.51 7.89 6.25
C LEU A 53 -6.29 7.63 7.54
N VAL A 54 -5.70 8.00 8.68
CA VAL A 54 -6.33 7.84 10.01
C VAL A 54 -6.75 9.18 10.62
N ARG A 55 -6.14 10.26 10.12
CA ARG A 55 -6.54 11.65 10.35
C ARG A 55 -6.16 12.45 9.10
N ASN A 56 -6.77 13.61 8.85
CA ASN A 56 -6.53 14.39 7.63
C ASN A 56 -5.04 14.71 7.39
N ASP A 57 -4.23 14.72 8.44
CA ASP A 57 -2.80 15.02 8.44
C ASP A 57 -1.92 13.84 8.88
N PHE A 58 -2.49 12.64 9.05
CA PHE A 58 -1.75 11.42 9.42
C PHE A 58 -2.15 10.21 8.58
N VAL A 59 -1.13 9.54 8.06
CA VAL A 59 -1.24 8.23 7.40
C VAL A 59 -0.54 7.17 8.25
N LEU A 60 -1.22 6.05 8.45
CA LEU A 60 -0.68 4.84 9.05
C LEU A 60 -0.15 3.91 7.95
N THR A 61 1.02 3.34 8.14
CA THR A 61 1.64 2.38 7.21
C THR A 61 2.58 1.45 7.99
N ALA A 62 3.24 0.53 7.29
CA ALA A 62 4.27 -0.33 7.85
C ALA A 62 5.57 0.44 8.11
N ALA A 63 6.33 0.05 9.14
CA ALA A 63 7.62 0.66 9.46
C ALA A 63 8.70 0.36 8.42
N HIS A 64 8.64 -0.78 7.73
CA HIS A 64 9.55 -1.10 6.64
C HIS A 64 9.33 -0.22 5.39
N CYS A 65 8.18 0.45 5.27
CA CYS A 65 7.87 1.43 4.22
C CYS A 65 8.55 2.80 4.43
N TRP A 66 9.81 2.77 4.88
CA TRP A 66 10.61 3.96 5.18
C TRP A 66 11.55 4.31 4.01
N GLY A 67 11.85 5.60 3.87
CA GLY A 67 12.81 6.14 2.91
C GLY A 67 13.11 7.62 3.16
N SER A 68 14.02 8.19 2.38
CA SER A 68 14.46 9.59 2.51
C SER A 68 13.38 10.60 2.12
N ASN A 69 12.50 10.22 1.19
CA ASN A 69 11.38 11.04 0.76
C ASN A 69 10.16 10.16 0.51
N ILE A 70 9.02 10.53 1.11
CA ILE A 70 7.76 9.78 0.99
C ILE A 70 6.69 10.74 0.46
N THR A 71 6.22 10.47 -0.75
CA THR A 71 5.06 11.16 -1.33
C THR A 71 3.82 10.31 -1.16
N VAL A 72 2.79 10.90 -0.57
CA VAL A 72 1.50 10.27 -0.28
C VAL A 72 0.49 10.75 -1.31
N THR A 73 -0.20 9.81 -1.97
CA THR A 73 -1.32 10.08 -2.86
C THR A 73 -2.58 9.43 -2.30
N LEU A 74 -3.66 10.20 -2.15
CA LEU A 74 -4.99 9.74 -1.75
C LEU A 74 -6.03 10.08 -2.81
N GLY A 75 -7.17 9.40 -2.78
CA GLY A 75 -8.26 9.61 -3.74
C GLY A 75 -7.97 9.10 -5.15
N ALA A 76 -6.94 8.25 -5.29
CA ALA A 76 -6.65 7.57 -6.53
C ALA A 76 -7.54 6.32 -6.70
N HIS A 77 -7.93 6.03 -7.93
CA HIS A 77 -8.34 4.69 -8.37
C HIS A 77 -7.26 4.09 -9.27
N ASN A 78 -6.81 4.86 -10.26
CA ASN A 78 -5.68 4.53 -11.13
C ASN A 78 -4.51 5.47 -10.90
N ILE A 79 -3.43 4.96 -10.31
CA ILE A 79 -2.29 5.79 -9.91
C ILE A 79 -1.46 6.30 -11.11
N ARG A 80 -1.60 5.64 -12.27
CA ARG A 80 -0.92 6.03 -13.52
C ARG A 80 -1.65 7.16 -14.25
N ARG A 81 -2.92 7.40 -13.91
CA ARG A 81 -3.71 8.50 -14.47
C ARG A 81 -3.72 9.69 -13.51
N GLN A 82 -3.86 10.88 -14.08
CA GLN A 82 -4.13 12.08 -13.31
C GLN A 82 -5.64 12.22 -13.12
N GLU A 83 -6.13 11.80 -11.97
CA GLU A 83 -7.56 11.90 -11.62
C GLU A 83 -7.80 13.17 -10.79
N GLN A 84 -8.93 13.85 -11.03
CA GLN A 84 -9.27 15.10 -10.31
C GLN A 84 -9.47 14.88 -8.80
N THR A 85 -9.77 13.65 -8.40
CA THR A 85 -9.95 13.24 -7.00
C THR A 85 -8.61 13.08 -6.26
N GLN A 86 -7.49 12.98 -6.98
CA GLN A 86 -6.19 12.74 -6.37
C GLN A 86 -5.69 13.95 -5.59
N GLN A 87 -5.23 13.70 -4.37
CA GLN A 87 -4.51 14.66 -3.56
C GLN A 87 -3.12 14.12 -3.25
N ARG A 88 -2.10 14.94 -3.50
CA ARG A 88 -0.68 14.58 -3.31
C ARG A 88 -0.03 15.51 -2.31
N THR A 89 0.71 14.94 -1.36
CA THR A 89 1.49 15.69 -0.37
C THR A 89 2.70 14.88 0.06
N ARG A 90 3.75 15.54 0.56
CA ARG A 90 4.90 14.85 1.16
C ARG A 90 4.62 14.56 2.64
N ALA A 91 5.21 13.48 3.15
CA ALA A 91 5.34 13.32 4.60
C ALA A 91 6.47 14.25 5.09
N CYS A 92 6.19 15.08 6.10
CA CYS A 92 7.20 15.92 6.73
C CYS A 92 7.87 15.25 7.93
N ARG A 93 7.24 14.22 8.50
CA ARG A 93 7.82 13.41 9.58
C ARG A 93 7.33 11.97 9.47
N ALA A 94 8.26 11.03 9.59
CA ALA A 94 8.00 9.59 9.65
C ALA A 94 8.41 9.08 11.04
N THR A 95 7.46 8.53 11.80
CA THR A 95 7.68 8.03 13.16
C THR A 95 7.40 6.54 13.17
N ARG A 96 8.46 5.72 13.04
CA ARG A 96 8.40 4.27 13.21
C ARG A 96 8.12 3.94 14.69
N HIS A 97 7.52 2.79 14.95
CA HIS A 97 7.45 2.26 16.30
C HIS A 97 8.87 2.20 16.91
N PRO A 98 9.08 2.65 18.16
CA PRO A 98 10.40 2.66 18.79
C PRO A 98 11.02 1.25 18.83
N ASP A 99 10.20 0.23 19.05
CA ASP A 99 10.63 -1.17 19.11
C ASP A 99 10.52 -1.92 17.77
N TYR A 100 10.49 -1.21 16.63
CA TYR A 100 10.49 -1.87 15.31
C TYR A 100 11.79 -2.65 15.11
N ASN A 101 11.67 -3.94 14.78
CA ASN A 101 12.82 -4.80 14.52
C ASN A 101 12.83 -5.23 13.03
N PRO A 102 13.79 -4.75 12.21
CA PRO A 102 13.82 -5.04 10.78
C PRO A 102 14.21 -6.48 10.42
N GLN A 103 14.77 -7.25 11.36
CA GLN A 103 15.12 -8.66 11.13
C GLN A 103 13.92 -9.58 11.31
N THR A 104 12.97 -9.18 12.16
CA THR A 104 11.80 -10.02 12.52
C THR A 104 10.47 -9.42 12.08
N ASN A 105 10.47 -8.19 11.55
CA ASN A 105 9.29 -7.36 11.29
C ASN A 105 8.37 -7.20 12.51
N ARG A 106 8.89 -7.37 13.73
CA ARG A 106 8.13 -7.07 14.95
C ARG A 106 7.90 -5.57 15.05
N ASN A 107 6.69 -5.20 15.45
CA ASN A 107 6.22 -3.82 15.56
C ASN A 107 6.36 -3.02 14.26
N ASP A 108 6.03 -3.65 13.13
CA ASP A 108 6.07 -3.07 11.78
C ASP A 108 4.94 -2.06 11.53
N ILE A 109 4.98 -0.95 12.27
CA ILE A 109 3.99 0.12 12.22
C ILE A 109 4.66 1.49 12.28
N MET A 110 4.19 2.42 11.45
CA MET A 110 4.71 3.77 11.33
C MET A 110 3.60 4.78 11.06
N LEU A 111 3.72 5.95 11.70
CA LEU A 111 2.90 7.12 11.41
C LEU A 111 3.67 8.12 10.54
N LEU A 112 3.02 8.55 9.47
CA LEU A 112 3.46 9.64 8.60
C LEU A 112 2.64 10.89 8.91
N LYS A 113 3.29 11.95 9.39
CA LYS A 113 2.71 13.30 9.43
C LYS A 113 2.82 13.93 8.06
N LEU A 114 1.71 14.39 7.51
CA LEU A 114 1.66 15.04 6.21
C LEU A 114 2.06 16.51 6.32
N ALA A 115 2.80 17.01 5.33
CA ALA A 115 3.20 18.42 5.25
C ALA A 115 2.00 19.37 5.08
N LYS A 116 0.94 18.88 4.42
CA LYS A 116 -0.35 19.57 4.29
C LYS A 116 -1.47 18.58 4.62
N PRO A 117 -2.46 18.96 5.45
CA PRO A 117 -3.64 18.13 5.67
C PRO A 117 -4.41 17.90 4.35
N MET A 118 -4.91 16.69 4.15
CA MET A 118 -5.78 16.36 3.03
C MET A 118 -7.17 16.95 3.23
N ARG A 119 -7.76 17.45 2.14
CA ARG A 119 -9.15 17.91 2.11
C ARG A 119 -10.06 16.68 2.07
N ARG A 120 -11.07 16.65 2.95
CA ARG A 120 -12.06 15.57 2.92
C ARG A 120 -12.95 15.70 1.67
N THR A 121 -13.13 14.60 0.96
CA THR A 121 -14.02 14.48 -0.21
C THR A 121 -14.72 13.13 -0.18
N SER A 122 -15.57 12.81 -1.17
CA SER A 122 -16.12 11.45 -1.31
C SER A 122 -15.03 10.39 -1.46
N ALA A 123 -13.92 10.73 -2.14
CA ALA A 123 -12.78 9.86 -2.42
C ALA A 123 -11.64 9.93 -1.39
N VAL A 124 -11.67 10.88 -0.45
CA VAL A 124 -10.63 11.05 0.59
C VAL A 124 -11.28 11.22 1.95
N ARG A 125 -11.27 10.17 2.78
CA ARG A 125 -11.82 10.16 4.14
C ARG A 125 -11.01 9.27 5.06
N PRO A 126 -10.77 9.66 6.32
CA PRO A 126 -10.07 8.81 7.27
C PRO A 126 -10.85 7.53 7.61
N VAL A 127 -10.12 6.44 7.87
CA VAL A 127 -10.68 5.22 8.46
C VAL A 127 -10.67 5.33 9.99
N ALA A 128 -11.67 4.74 10.63
CA ALA A 128 -11.72 4.65 12.09
C ALA A 128 -10.71 3.62 12.59
N LEU A 129 -9.94 3.97 13.61
CA LEU A 129 -9.07 3.01 14.30
C LEU A 129 -9.89 2.13 15.25
N PRO A 130 -9.49 0.86 15.46
CA PRO A 130 -10.14 0.00 16.42
C PRO A 130 -10.05 0.60 17.83
N ARG A 131 -11.11 0.39 18.62
CA ARG A 131 -11.09 0.76 20.04
C ARG A 131 -10.15 -0.18 20.80
N ARG A 132 -9.66 0.28 21.94
CA ARG A 132 -8.80 -0.50 22.83
C ARG A 132 -9.46 -1.86 23.13
N ARG A 133 -8.74 -2.96 22.88
CA ARG A 133 -9.20 -4.36 23.06
C ARG A 133 -10.31 -4.83 22.11
N ALA A 134 -10.53 -4.16 20.97
CA ALA A 134 -11.32 -4.75 19.91
C ALA A 134 -10.67 -6.07 19.48
N ARG A 135 -11.38 -7.18 19.66
CA ARG A 135 -10.97 -8.47 19.10
C ARG A 135 -11.36 -8.45 17.64
N PRO A 136 -10.42 -8.61 16.69
CA PRO A 136 -10.79 -8.82 15.30
C PRO A 136 -11.72 -10.02 15.25
N ASN A 137 -12.87 -9.90 14.58
CA ASN A 137 -13.69 -11.08 14.32
C ASN A 137 -12.87 -11.95 13.34
N ALA A 138 -12.43 -13.11 13.81
CA ALA A 138 -11.54 -14.01 13.09
C ALA A 138 -12.10 -14.48 11.74
N ASN A 139 -13.42 -14.30 11.53
CA ASN A 139 -14.11 -14.63 10.28
C ASN A 139 -14.00 -13.53 9.21
N LEU A 140 -13.23 -12.44 9.42
CA LEU A 140 -12.99 -11.42 8.40
C LEU A 140 -11.86 -11.78 7.42
N CYS A 141 -10.92 -12.65 7.80
CA CYS A 141 -10.00 -13.24 6.81
C CYS A 141 -10.76 -14.30 6.02
N GLY A 142 -11.20 -13.98 4.80
CA GLY A 142 -11.70 -14.98 3.84
C GLY A 142 -13.21 -15.03 3.60
N GLN A 143 -14.02 -14.09 4.09
CA GLN A 143 -15.35 -13.92 3.50
C GLN A 143 -15.25 -13.05 2.24
N PRO A 144 -15.87 -13.44 1.10
CA PRO A 144 -15.75 -12.78 -0.19
C PRO A 144 -16.53 -11.46 -0.22
N LYS A 145 -16.13 -10.51 0.62
CA LYS A 145 -16.27 -9.07 0.41
C LYS A 145 -14.88 -8.42 0.27
N GLU A 146 -13.84 -9.20 0.00
CA GLU A 146 -12.53 -8.68 -0.38
C GLU A 146 -12.61 -8.19 -1.83
N GLU A 147 -13.19 -7.01 -1.97
CA GLU A 147 -12.79 -6.08 -3.01
C GLU A 147 -11.37 -5.62 -2.65
N GLU A 148 -10.42 -6.53 -2.85
CA GLU A 148 -9.01 -6.34 -2.51
C GLU A 148 -8.54 -5.06 -3.22
N VAL A 149 -8.14 -4.03 -2.45
CA VAL A 149 -7.99 -2.66 -2.97
C VAL A 149 -6.80 -2.57 -3.92
N ARG A 150 -7.03 -2.96 -5.17
CA ARG A 150 -6.06 -2.83 -6.24
C ARG A 150 -6.15 -1.42 -6.80
N LEU A 151 -5.30 -0.52 -6.31
CA LEU A 151 -5.02 0.72 -7.05
C LEU A 151 -4.40 0.33 -8.39
N LEU A 152 -5.07 0.65 -9.49
CA LEU A 152 -4.59 0.27 -10.81
C LEU A 152 -3.20 0.86 -11.05
N GLY A 153 -2.21 -0.02 -11.23
CA GLY A 153 -0.85 0.31 -11.62
C GLY A 153 0.15 0.63 -10.51
N GLY A 154 -0.20 0.47 -9.22
CA GLY A 154 0.60 0.96 -8.08
C GLY A 154 1.59 0.00 -7.43
N LEU A 155 1.54 -1.31 -7.64
CA LEU A 155 2.33 -2.25 -6.85
C LEU A 155 3.22 -3.18 -7.70
N ARG A 156 3.78 -2.68 -8.82
CA ARG A 156 4.86 -3.42 -9.50
C ARG A 156 6.16 -3.17 -8.74
N GLY A 157 6.71 -4.20 -8.11
CA GLY A 157 8.11 -4.21 -7.68
C GLY A 157 9.04 -4.05 -8.89
N PRO A 158 10.33 -3.66 -8.67
CA PRO A 158 11.31 -3.68 -9.75
C PRO A 158 11.42 -5.12 -10.31
N PRO A 159 11.69 -5.29 -11.62
CA PRO A 159 12.10 -6.59 -12.12
C PRO A 159 13.32 -7.05 -11.31
N GLY A 160 13.25 -8.27 -10.78
CA GLY A 160 14.35 -8.87 -10.04
C GLY A 160 15.64 -8.82 -10.86
N VAL A 161 16.73 -8.45 -10.21
CA VAL A 161 18.09 -8.75 -10.66
C VAL A 161 18.33 -10.23 -10.48
#